data_AF-A0A226EMB2-F1
#
_entry.id   AF-A0A226EMB2-F1
#
_cell.length_a   1.000
_cell.length_b   1.000
_cell.length_c   1.000
_cell.angle_alpha   90.00
_cell.angle_beta   90.00
_cell.angle_gamma   90.00
#
_symmetry.space_group_name_H-M   'P 1'
#
loop_
_entity.id
_entity.type
_entity.pdbx_description
1 polymer ?
#
loop_
_entity_poly.entity_id
_entity_poly.type
_entity_poly.pdbx_seq_one_letter_code
_entity_poly.pdbx_strand_id
1 'polypeptide(L)'
;MRLQLHLKALNLAWFRHHVGYVSQEPVLFGISIYENIRYGREDVGKGDIIHAAKMAYAHDFISQLPQGYETLCGERGSQLSAGQKQRIAIARALATSSLDSRSEAVVQAALDLAARGRTTIIIAHRLSSVKDCDVIYVIKDGHIMESGTHYQLMSCEALYHDLVMAQTTVVEDEYISQSADESGAWEESSKELSVLLACNQLDSYRRVKRKQRKNFRKRKIILPDPDRDRLVKEAEELNVELPIVRMPMSWFDKECNSPSRISTRLARDAPMVKAAAGHRLAVTLSSFVTVTAAIFISFYFGWQLALVILGGFPILMFSGYVQVQVQKSGQKKDAAMMEDAGRCANEAIANVRTVQSIGLESIFCTKYFELLYPMYIEAHRQALIYGTAFAFSEAVVFIIYAASFRYGAYLISIDLMSSSSVYRVFFAIAFCAVSVGQATSFIPDYNKAKLAAGLIFHLIEEKSKIDPFNAGGLRPGLKGQISFSDVHFRYPMRPDTHVLRGLSFCVEPGQTLALTGPSGTVAVN
;
A
#
# COMPACT_ATOMS: atom_id res chain seq x y z
N MET A 1 -32.55 45.61 10.93
CA MET A 1 -31.10 45.70 11.23
C MET A 1 -30.49 44.32 10.94
N ARG A 2 -29.81 44.12 9.81
CA ARG A 2 -29.14 42.84 9.52
C ARG A 2 -27.82 42.81 10.30
N LEU A 3 -27.72 41.93 11.29
CA LEU A 3 -26.46 41.71 12.02
C LEU A 3 -25.43 41.14 11.03
N GLN A 4 -24.36 41.89 10.77
CA GLN A 4 -23.18 41.36 10.08
C GLN A 4 -22.31 40.67 11.12
N LEU A 5 -22.32 39.34 11.12
CA LEU A 5 -21.47 38.52 11.98
C LEU A 5 -20.22 38.10 11.20
N HIS A 6 -19.05 38.25 11.83
CA HIS A 6 -17.79 37.81 11.25
C HIS A 6 -17.62 36.30 11.45
N LEU A 7 -17.30 35.53 10.40
CA LEU A 7 -17.18 34.06 10.45
C LEU A 7 -16.26 33.57 11.59
N LYS A 8 -15.17 34.28 11.86
CA LYS A 8 -14.22 33.97 12.94
C LYS A 8 -14.82 34.03 14.36
N ALA A 9 -15.97 34.67 14.54
CA ALA A 9 -16.65 34.76 15.82
C ALA A 9 -17.62 33.59 16.06
N LEU A 10 -17.87 32.74 15.05
CA LEU A 10 -18.77 31.59 15.15
C LEU A 10 -18.03 30.36 15.70
N ASN A 11 -18.76 29.51 16.42
CA ASN A 11 -18.27 28.19 16.76
C ASN A 11 -18.10 27.35 15.48
N LEU A 12 -16.91 26.80 15.29
CA LEU A 12 -16.55 26.09 14.05
C LEU A 12 -17.38 24.83 13.81
N ALA A 13 -17.64 24.03 14.85
CA ALA A 13 -18.43 22.80 14.73
C ALA A 13 -19.88 23.11 14.41
N TRP A 14 -20.47 24.10 15.09
CA TRP A 14 -21.81 24.59 14.81
C TRP A 14 -21.93 25.12 13.37
N PHE A 15 -20.96 25.93 12.91
CA PHE A 15 -20.97 26.46 11.54
C PHE A 15 -20.92 25.35 10.50
N ARG A 16 -20.02 24.37 10.65
CA ARG A 16 -19.90 23.22 9.74
C ARG A 16 -21.17 22.36 9.71
N HIS A 17 -21.85 22.21 10.85
CA HIS A 17 -23.12 21.50 10.92
C HIS A 17 -24.24 22.16 10.09
N HIS A 18 -24.17 23.47 9.88
CA HIS A 18 -25.16 24.24 9.08
C HIS A 18 -24.75 24.42 7.62
N VAL A 19 -23.59 23.91 7.20
CA VAL A 19 -23.06 24.06 5.84
C VAL A 19 -22.90 22.69 5.20
N GLY A 20 -23.69 22.43 4.15
CA GLY A 20 -23.49 21.28 3.28
C GLY A 20 -22.32 21.52 2.32
N TYR A 21 -21.35 20.60 2.29
CA TYR A 21 -20.21 20.66 1.38
C TYR A 21 -20.18 19.45 0.45
N VAL A 22 -20.04 19.70 -0.85
CA VAL A 22 -19.86 18.67 -1.88
C VAL A 22 -18.60 19.02 -2.67
N SER A 23 -17.59 18.15 -2.58
CA SER A 23 -16.33 18.30 -3.32
C SER A 23 -16.50 17.89 -4.79
N GLN A 24 -15.64 18.44 -5.67
CA GLN A 24 -15.55 18.03 -7.08
C GLN A 24 -15.20 16.55 -7.22
N GLU A 25 -14.30 16.05 -6.36
CA GLU A 25 -13.99 14.63 -6.22
C GLU A 25 -14.62 14.09 -4.92
N PRO A 26 -15.80 13.48 -4.99
CA PRO A 26 -16.52 13.00 -3.82
C PRO A 26 -15.85 11.77 -3.21
N VAL A 27 -15.51 11.88 -1.92
CA VAL A 27 -14.93 10.79 -1.14
C VAL A 27 -16.04 10.00 -0.43
N LEU A 28 -16.01 8.68 -0.62
CA LEU A 28 -16.77 7.70 0.15
C LEU A 28 -15.84 6.87 1.02
N PHE A 29 -16.23 6.67 2.26
CA PHE A 29 -15.52 5.86 3.23
C PHE A 29 -15.77 4.36 3.00
N GLY A 30 -14.87 3.51 3.48
CA GLY A 30 -14.82 2.05 3.41
C GLY A 30 -15.89 1.34 4.26
N ILE A 31 -17.13 1.81 4.16
CA ILE A 31 -18.32 1.36 4.88
C ILE A 31 -19.49 1.24 3.88
N SER A 32 -20.67 0.84 4.35
CA SER A 32 -21.84 0.73 3.49
C SER A 32 -22.29 2.10 2.92
N ILE A 33 -23.06 2.08 1.83
CA ILE A 33 -23.67 3.32 1.30
C ILE A 33 -24.58 3.96 2.34
N TYR A 34 -25.31 3.15 3.11
CA TYR A 34 -26.12 3.59 4.24
C TYR A 34 -25.32 4.44 5.24
N GLU A 35 -24.22 3.87 5.77
CA GLU A 35 -23.39 4.55 6.77
C GLU A 35 -22.69 5.79 6.19
N ASN A 36 -22.30 5.75 4.90
CA ASN A 36 -21.76 6.93 4.22
C ASN A 36 -22.76 8.09 4.21
N ILE A 37 -24.04 7.85 3.94
CA ILE A 37 -25.06 8.92 3.96
C ILE A 37 -25.34 9.36 5.41
N ARG A 38 -25.39 8.39 6.34
CA ARG A 38 -25.60 8.64 7.77
C ARG A 38 -24.49 9.49 8.41
N TYR A 39 -23.28 9.49 7.87
CA TYR A 39 -22.24 10.43 8.31
C TYR A 39 -22.60 11.91 8.13
N GLY A 40 -23.63 12.25 7.34
CA GLY A 40 -24.16 13.60 7.36
C GLY A 40 -24.77 13.96 8.73
N ARG A 41 -25.47 13.01 9.35
CA ARG A 41 -26.22 13.22 10.59
C ARG A 41 -26.52 11.87 11.26
N GLU A 42 -26.08 11.67 12.49
CA GLU A 42 -26.13 10.33 13.12
C GLU A 42 -27.52 9.90 13.62
N ASP A 43 -28.39 10.87 13.92
CA ASP A 43 -29.72 10.68 14.52
C ASP A 43 -30.83 10.37 13.49
N VAL A 44 -30.53 10.38 12.19
CA VAL A 44 -31.54 10.06 11.15
C VAL A 44 -31.78 8.56 11.03
N GLY A 45 -33.07 8.21 10.91
CA GLY A 45 -33.51 6.84 10.68
C GLY A 45 -33.32 6.43 9.22
N LYS A 46 -33.50 5.12 8.95
CA LYS A 46 -33.39 4.57 7.59
C LYS A 46 -34.34 5.19 6.58
N GLY A 47 -35.53 5.64 7.02
CA GLY A 47 -36.49 6.35 6.17
C GLY A 47 -35.94 7.67 5.63
N ASP A 48 -35.30 8.47 6.49
CA ASP A 48 -34.73 9.77 6.13
C ASP A 48 -33.53 9.62 5.20
N ILE A 49 -32.71 8.59 5.41
CA ILE A 49 -31.58 8.26 4.54
C ILE A 49 -32.07 7.89 3.14
N ILE A 50 -33.13 7.07 3.03
CA ILE A 50 -33.74 6.72 1.74
C ILE A 50 -34.34 7.96 1.08
N HIS A 51 -34.98 8.83 1.85
CA HIS A 51 -35.53 10.10 1.34
C HIS A 51 -34.43 11.01 0.78
N ALA A 52 -33.35 11.22 1.54
CA ALA A 52 -32.19 11.98 1.08
C ALA A 52 -31.56 11.36 -0.19
N ALA A 53 -31.47 10.04 -0.25
CA ALA A 53 -30.99 9.33 -1.44
C ALA A 53 -31.93 9.46 -2.64
N LYS A 54 -33.26 9.50 -2.44
CA LYS A 54 -34.23 9.76 -3.51
C LYS A 54 -34.09 11.19 -4.05
N MET A 55 -33.96 12.17 -3.16
CA MET A 55 -33.75 13.58 -3.52
C MET A 55 -32.44 13.79 -4.30
N ALA A 56 -31.41 13.00 -3.98
CA ALA A 56 -30.15 13.02 -4.71
C ALA A 56 -30.12 12.11 -5.96
N TYR A 57 -31.25 11.54 -6.36
CA TYR A 57 -31.37 10.53 -7.44
C TYR A 57 -30.38 9.36 -7.30
N ALA A 58 -30.05 9.00 -6.07
CA ALA A 58 -29.18 7.89 -5.76
C ALA A 58 -29.97 6.59 -5.54
N HIS A 59 -31.22 6.69 -5.08
CA HIS A 59 -32.01 5.52 -4.67
C HIS A 59 -32.16 4.45 -5.76
N ASP A 60 -32.43 4.84 -7.00
CA ASP A 60 -32.75 3.88 -8.07
C ASP A 60 -31.54 3.00 -8.41
N PHE A 61 -30.36 3.61 -8.57
CA PHE A 61 -29.15 2.83 -8.85
C PHE A 61 -28.68 2.07 -7.61
N ILE A 62 -28.83 2.63 -6.40
CA ILE A 62 -28.49 1.92 -5.16
C ILE A 62 -29.34 0.65 -5.05
N SER A 63 -30.63 0.73 -5.39
CA SER A 63 -31.55 -0.42 -5.31
C SER A 63 -31.27 -1.51 -6.34
N GLN A 64 -30.57 -1.18 -7.43
CA GLN A 64 -30.10 -2.14 -8.44
C GLN A 64 -28.81 -2.85 -8.03
N LEU A 65 -28.11 -2.36 -6.99
CA LEU A 65 -26.90 -3.04 -6.49
C LEU A 65 -27.27 -4.34 -5.76
N PRO A 66 -26.42 -5.39 -5.82
CA PRO A 66 -26.71 -6.69 -5.21
C PRO A 66 -27.06 -6.66 -3.71
N GLN A 67 -26.49 -5.70 -2.97
CA GLN A 67 -26.71 -5.52 -1.53
C GLN A 67 -27.45 -4.22 -1.20
N GLY A 68 -27.95 -3.49 -2.20
CA GLY A 68 -28.65 -2.23 -1.99
C GLY A 68 -27.81 -1.22 -1.22
N TYR A 69 -28.40 -0.65 -0.16
CA TYR A 69 -27.75 0.28 0.77
C TYR A 69 -26.64 -0.33 1.63
N GLU A 70 -26.60 -1.66 1.77
CA GLU A 70 -25.55 -2.37 2.53
C GLU A 70 -24.29 -2.61 1.68
N THR A 71 -24.32 -2.25 0.39
CA THR A 71 -23.17 -2.38 -0.50
C THR A 71 -21.98 -1.60 0.05
N LEU A 72 -20.84 -2.28 0.24
CA LEU A 72 -19.61 -1.66 0.72
C LEU A 72 -18.99 -0.75 -0.34
N CYS A 73 -18.51 0.41 0.12
CA CYS A 73 -17.79 1.41 -0.66
C CYS A 73 -16.28 1.41 -0.32
N GLY A 74 -15.50 2.26 -0.99
CA GLY A 74 -14.04 2.38 -0.77
C GLY A 74 -13.20 1.42 -1.61
N GLU A 75 -11.90 1.33 -1.32
CA GLU A 75 -10.93 0.54 -2.11
C GLU A 75 -11.26 -0.96 -2.22
N ARG A 76 -11.97 -1.52 -1.23
CA ARG A 76 -12.39 -2.93 -1.20
C ARG A 76 -13.86 -3.14 -1.59
N GLY A 77 -14.58 -2.06 -1.90
CA GLY A 77 -16.01 -2.07 -2.18
C GLY A 77 -16.34 -2.13 -3.67
N SER A 78 -17.63 -1.99 -3.99
CA SER A 78 -18.09 -1.87 -5.38
C SER A 78 -17.52 -0.60 -6.04
N GLN A 79 -17.01 -0.74 -7.26
CA GLN A 79 -16.52 0.37 -8.07
C GLN A 79 -17.73 1.18 -8.57
N LEU A 80 -18.05 2.26 -7.87
CA LEU A 80 -19.08 3.23 -8.29
C LEU A 80 -18.50 4.24 -9.27
N SER A 81 -19.30 4.64 -10.26
CA SER A 81 -18.92 5.72 -11.19
C SER A 81 -18.76 7.06 -10.47
N ALA A 82 -18.01 8.00 -11.04
CA ALA A 82 -17.82 9.32 -10.45
C ALA A 82 -19.16 10.03 -10.16
N GLY A 83 -20.12 9.97 -11.10
CA GLY A 83 -21.46 10.53 -10.92
C GLY A 83 -22.31 9.81 -9.88
N GLN A 84 -22.11 8.51 -9.65
CA GLN A 84 -22.77 7.78 -8.54
C GLN A 84 -22.20 8.21 -7.19
N LYS A 85 -20.87 8.33 -7.07
CA LYS A 85 -20.21 8.82 -5.85
C LYS A 85 -20.65 10.24 -5.51
N GLN A 86 -20.81 11.09 -6.51
CA GLN A 86 -21.26 12.47 -6.33
C GLN A 86 -22.69 12.54 -5.79
N ARG A 87 -23.61 11.73 -6.33
CA ARG A 87 -24.98 11.63 -5.82
C ARG A 87 -25.07 11.14 -4.38
N ILE A 88 -24.21 10.20 -3.98
CA ILE A 88 -24.13 9.76 -2.58
C ILE A 88 -23.59 10.88 -1.68
N ALA A 89 -22.59 11.64 -2.13
CA ALA A 89 -22.09 12.80 -1.39
C ALA A 89 -23.14 13.91 -1.26
N ILE A 90 -23.96 14.13 -2.29
CA ILE A 90 -25.11 15.05 -2.23
C ILE A 90 -26.16 14.53 -1.23
N ALA A 91 -26.50 13.24 -1.26
CA ALA A 91 -27.41 12.64 -0.28
C ALA A 91 -26.90 12.82 1.16
N ARG A 92 -25.59 12.66 1.38
CA ARG A 92 -24.93 12.92 2.68
C ARG A 92 -25.07 14.38 3.11
N ALA A 93 -24.86 15.33 2.20
CA ALA A 93 -25.05 16.75 2.46
C ALA A 93 -26.53 17.15 2.63
N LEU A 94 -27.47 16.39 2.09
CA LEU A 94 -28.91 16.58 2.27
C LEU A 94 -29.42 15.98 3.59
N ALA A 95 -28.81 14.91 4.07
CA ALA A 95 -29.21 14.25 5.33
C ALA A 95 -29.07 15.17 6.56
N THR A 96 -28.19 16.18 6.52
CA THR A 96 -28.07 17.22 7.55
C THR A 96 -29.30 18.15 7.61
N SER A 97 -30.12 18.17 6.56
CA SER A 97 -31.25 19.08 6.42
C SER A 97 -32.58 18.32 6.46
N SER A 98 -33.41 18.59 7.47
CA SER A 98 -34.83 18.25 7.39
C SER A 98 -35.41 18.97 6.17
N LEU A 99 -36.07 18.30 5.21
CA LEU A 99 -37.10 18.90 4.35
C LEU A 99 -37.73 17.98 3.28
N ASP A 100 -38.90 18.44 2.87
CA ASP A 100 -39.99 17.78 2.13
C ASP A 100 -39.83 17.75 0.60
N SER A 101 -40.58 16.86 -0.04
CA SER A 101 -40.40 16.42 -1.43
C SER A 101 -41.08 17.27 -2.52
N ARG A 102 -40.42 17.40 -3.69
CA ARG A 102 -40.95 17.26 -5.07
C ARG A 102 -39.85 17.46 -6.14
N SER A 103 -39.91 16.64 -7.20
CA SER A 103 -39.01 16.31 -8.35
C SER A 103 -38.47 17.47 -9.23
N GLU A 104 -37.51 17.38 -10.20
CA GLU A 104 -36.98 16.33 -11.14
C GLU A 104 -35.55 16.67 -11.73
N ALA A 105 -34.74 15.64 -12.15
CA ALA A 105 -33.44 15.54 -12.93
C ALA A 105 -32.04 15.27 -12.23
N VAL A 106 -31.18 14.39 -12.79
CA VAL A 106 -30.42 13.39 -11.98
C VAL A 106 -29.19 13.86 -11.15
N VAL A 107 -28.29 14.73 -11.62
CA VAL A 107 -27.19 15.27 -10.77
C VAL A 107 -27.30 16.78 -10.64
N GLN A 108 -27.46 17.48 -11.76
CA GLN A 108 -27.71 18.92 -11.74
C GLN A 108 -29.00 19.20 -10.97
N ALA A 109 -30.08 18.46 -11.20
CA ALA A 109 -31.29 18.70 -10.43
C ALA A 109 -31.29 18.08 -9.03
N ALA A 110 -30.37 17.15 -8.72
CA ALA A 110 -30.06 16.85 -7.31
C ALA A 110 -29.51 18.10 -6.60
N LEU A 111 -28.64 18.87 -7.27
CA LEU A 111 -28.10 20.13 -6.77
C LEU A 111 -29.16 21.24 -6.76
N ASP A 112 -29.98 21.36 -7.81
CA ASP A 112 -31.04 22.38 -7.88
C ASP A 112 -32.12 22.13 -6.81
N LEU A 113 -32.48 20.86 -6.57
CA LEU A 113 -33.36 20.48 -5.45
C LEU A 113 -32.70 20.74 -4.10
N ALA A 114 -31.41 20.46 -3.96
CA ALA A 114 -30.66 20.76 -2.74
C ALA A 114 -30.56 22.27 -2.47
N ALA A 115 -30.58 23.09 -3.53
CA ALA A 115 -30.48 24.54 -3.46
C ALA A 115 -31.80 25.23 -3.10
N ARG A 116 -32.95 24.61 -3.39
CA ARG A 116 -34.27 25.19 -3.08
C ARG A 116 -34.40 25.51 -1.58
N GLY A 117 -34.70 26.76 -1.27
CA GLY A 117 -34.88 27.25 0.10
C GLY A 117 -33.57 27.46 0.88
N ARG A 118 -32.41 27.42 0.22
CA ARG A 118 -31.08 27.57 0.84
C ARG A 118 -30.20 28.52 0.07
N THR A 119 -29.31 29.20 0.77
CA THR A 119 -28.23 29.94 0.12
C THR A 119 -27.21 28.95 -0.43
N THR A 120 -27.07 28.91 -1.74
CA THR A 120 -26.18 27.97 -2.43
C THR A 120 -25.09 28.74 -3.16
N ILE A 121 -23.84 28.34 -2.97
CA ILE A 121 -22.69 28.88 -3.68
C ILE A 121 -22.14 27.77 -4.56
N ILE A 122 -22.19 27.98 -5.88
CA ILE A 122 -21.72 27.02 -6.87
C ILE A 122 -20.43 27.55 -7.48
N ILE A 123 -19.39 26.71 -7.47
CA ILE A 123 -18.15 26.96 -8.22
C ILE A 123 -18.14 25.96 -9.37
N ALA A 124 -18.38 26.45 -10.59
CA ALA A 124 -18.52 25.59 -11.76
C ALA A 124 -17.40 25.82 -12.77
N HIS A 125 -16.94 24.72 -13.36
CA HIS A 125 -16.09 24.75 -14.55
C HIS A 125 -16.91 24.64 -15.85
N ARG A 126 -18.15 24.14 -15.78
CA ARG A 126 -19.06 24.04 -16.93
C ARG A 126 -20.09 25.15 -16.86
N LEU A 127 -20.05 26.09 -17.80
CA LEU A 127 -20.89 27.29 -17.77
C LEU A 127 -22.38 26.97 -17.97
N SER A 128 -22.71 25.82 -18.58
CA SER A 128 -24.08 25.33 -18.67
C SER A 128 -24.74 25.09 -17.32
N SER A 129 -23.97 24.77 -16.27
CA SER A 129 -24.49 24.49 -14.92
C SER A 129 -24.79 25.73 -14.07
N VAL A 130 -24.39 26.92 -14.52
CA VAL A 130 -24.62 28.20 -13.80
C VAL A 130 -25.61 29.10 -14.51
N LYS A 131 -26.17 28.66 -15.64
CA LYS A 131 -27.11 29.44 -16.47
C LYS A 131 -28.33 29.92 -15.68
N ASP A 132 -28.86 29.05 -14.82
CA ASP A 132 -30.08 29.29 -14.05
C ASP A 132 -29.81 29.88 -12.66
N CYS A 133 -28.58 30.36 -12.38
CA CYS A 133 -28.25 31.01 -11.11
C CYS A 133 -28.86 32.42 -11.00
N ASP A 134 -29.35 32.77 -9.81
CA ASP A 134 -29.91 34.10 -9.52
C ASP A 134 -28.91 35.24 -9.76
N VAL A 135 -27.65 35.00 -9.43
CA VAL A 135 -26.54 35.94 -9.66
C VAL A 135 -25.26 35.17 -9.97
N ILE A 136 -24.54 35.63 -10.99
CA ILE A 136 -23.25 35.10 -11.41
C ILE A 136 -22.20 36.18 -11.15
N TYR A 137 -21.12 35.80 -10.46
CA TYR A 137 -19.94 36.64 -10.28
C TYR A 137 -18.78 36.06 -11.08
N VAL A 138 -18.18 36.87 -11.96
CA VAL A 138 -17.01 36.49 -12.76
C VAL A 138 -15.77 37.03 -12.08
N ILE A 139 -14.82 36.15 -11.78
CA ILE A 139 -13.59 36.50 -11.05
C ILE A 139 -12.40 36.36 -12.00
N LYS A 140 -11.55 37.40 -12.05
CA LYS A 140 -10.25 37.38 -12.74
C LYS A 140 -9.20 38.00 -11.83
N ASP A 141 -8.04 37.35 -11.72
CA ASP A 141 -6.91 37.80 -10.90
C ASP A 141 -7.28 38.13 -9.43
N GLY A 142 -8.25 37.39 -8.87
CA GLY A 142 -8.73 37.57 -7.49
C GLY A 142 -9.76 38.69 -7.28
N HIS A 143 -10.18 39.38 -8.35
CA HIS A 143 -11.16 40.46 -8.30
C HIS A 143 -12.44 40.10 -9.06
N ILE A 144 -13.59 40.58 -8.56
CA ILE A 144 -14.86 40.47 -9.27
C ILE A 144 -14.84 41.47 -10.43
N MET A 145 -14.92 40.95 -11.66
CA MET A 145 -14.92 41.74 -12.88
C MET A 145 -16.34 42.08 -13.34
N GLU A 146 -17.25 41.12 -13.22
CA GLU A 146 -18.64 41.24 -13.68
C GLU A 146 -19.58 40.58 -12.68
N SER A 147 -20.81 41.10 -12.60
CA SER A 147 -21.90 40.53 -11.80
C SER A 147 -23.24 40.75 -12.48
N GLY A 148 -24.06 39.71 -12.59
CA GLY A 148 -25.39 39.81 -13.19
C GLY A 148 -26.04 38.46 -13.40
N THR A 149 -27.20 38.45 -14.07
CA THR A 149 -27.81 37.21 -14.55
C THR A 149 -27.12 36.71 -15.82
N HIS A 150 -27.32 35.44 -16.18
CA HIS A 150 -26.77 34.87 -17.42
C HIS A 150 -27.07 35.74 -18.64
N TYR A 151 -28.32 36.17 -18.81
CA TYR A 151 -28.74 36.99 -19.95
C TYR A 151 -28.09 38.38 -19.96
N GLN A 152 -27.94 39.01 -18.79
CA GLN A 152 -27.27 40.31 -18.67
C GLN A 152 -25.80 40.20 -19.07
N LEU A 153 -25.09 39.21 -18.54
CA LEU A 153 -23.67 39.01 -18.80
C LEU A 153 -23.39 38.59 -20.25
N MET A 154 -24.30 37.83 -20.87
CA MET A 154 -24.20 37.49 -22.30
C MET A 154 -24.37 38.72 -23.20
N SER A 155 -25.23 39.68 -22.80
CA SER A 155 -25.44 40.92 -23.58
C SER A 155 -24.29 41.93 -23.45
N CYS A 156 -23.43 41.78 -22.44
CA CYS A 156 -22.30 42.68 -22.21
C CYS A 156 -21.08 42.38 -23.11
N GLU A 157 -21.07 41.25 -23.84
CA GLU A 157 -19.96 40.82 -24.71
C GLU A 157 -18.57 40.93 -24.03
N ALA A 158 -18.53 40.61 -22.74
CA ALA A 158 -17.35 40.72 -21.90
C ALA A 158 -16.79 39.33 -21.53
N LEU A 159 -16.06 39.22 -20.42
CA LEU A 159 -15.32 38.01 -20.04
C LEU A 159 -16.23 36.79 -19.87
N TYR A 160 -17.43 36.97 -19.31
CA TYR A 160 -18.40 35.86 -19.20
C TYR A 160 -18.84 35.33 -20.57
N HIS A 161 -19.16 36.25 -21.48
CA HIS A 161 -19.60 35.91 -22.84
C HIS A 161 -18.51 35.14 -23.58
N ASP A 162 -17.27 35.62 -23.54
CA ASP A 162 -16.12 34.96 -24.18
C ASP A 162 -15.89 33.54 -23.64
N LEU A 163 -16.02 33.37 -22.32
CA LEU A 163 -15.91 32.05 -21.68
C LEU A 163 -17.02 31.09 -22.15
N VAL A 164 -18.26 31.58 -22.29
CA VAL A 164 -19.39 30.77 -22.76
C VAL A 164 -19.22 30.39 -24.23
N MET A 165 -18.81 31.32 -25.09
CA MET A 165 -18.59 31.06 -26.51
C MET A 165 -17.44 30.08 -26.75
N ALA A 166 -16.35 30.20 -25.97
CA ALA A 166 -15.23 29.27 -26.02
C ALA A 166 -15.61 27.85 -25.58
N GLN A 167 -16.53 27.68 -24.62
CA GLN A 167 -17.01 26.34 -24.23
C GLN A 167 -18.04 25.76 -25.21
N THR A 168 -18.84 26.59 -25.87
CA THR A 168 -19.90 26.12 -26.78
C THR A 168 -19.33 25.67 -28.12
N THR A 169 -18.32 26.36 -28.63
CA THR A 169 -17.59 25.98 -29.86
C THR A 169 -16.89 24.63 -29.74
N VAL A 170 -16.33 24.29 -28.57
CA VAL A 170 -15.73 22.97 -28.31
C VAL A 170 -16.75 21.83 -28.37
N VAL A 171 -18.00 22.07 -27.93
CA VAL A 171 -19.07 21.06 -27.95
C VAL A 171 -19.63 20.85 -29.36
N GLU A 172 -19.69 21.90 -30.19
CA GLU A 172 -20.13 21.80 -31.58
C GLU A 172 -19.14 21.00 -32.45
N ASP A 173 -17.83 21.17 -32.23
CA ASP A 173 -16.80 20.36 -32.91
C ASP A 173 -16.86 18.87 -32.49
N GLU A 174 -17.18 18.57 -31.22
CA GLU A 174 -17.40 17.19 -30.75
C GLU A 174 -18.69 16.58 -31.35
N TYR A 175 -19.77 17.35 -31.50
CA TYR A 175 -21.05 16.85 -32.05
C TYR A 175 -21.00 16.56 -33.56
N ILE A 176 -20.25 17.33 -34.33
CA ILE A 176 -20.05 17.06 -35.76
C ILE A 176 -19.32 15.72 -35.95
N SER A 177 -18.41 15.36 -35.04
CA SER A 177 -17.66 14.10 -35.08
C SER A 177 -18.49 12.86 -34.68
N GLN A 178 -19.50 13.01 -33.82
CA GLN A 178 -20.34 11.88 -33.36
C GLN A 178 -21.47 11.51 -34.32
N SER A 179 -21.92 12.44 -35.18
CA SER A 179 -23.01 12.19 -36.14
C SER A 179 -22.65 11.25 -37.30
N ALA A 180 -21.37 10.88 -37.45
CA ALA A 180 -20.90 9.95 -38.47
C ALA A 180 -20.82 8.48 -38.01
N ASP A 181 -20.96 8.18 -36.71
CA ASP A 181 -20.64 6.87 -36.12
C ASP A 181 -21.83 6.17 -35.41
N GLU A 182 -23.07 6.52 -35.77
CA GLU A 182 -24.26 5.78 -35.31
C GLU A 182 -24.75 4.76 -36.36
N SER A 183 -23.93 3.72 -36.60
CA SER A 183 -24.42 2.45 -37.14
C SER A 183 -23.50 1.28 -36.76
N GLY A 184 -23.47 0.92 -35.48
CA GLY A 184 -22.78 -0.29 -35.04
C GLY A 184 -22.46 -0.40 -33.56
N ALA A 185 -23.44 -0.25 -32.67
CA ALA A 185 -23.21 -0.42 -31.23
C ALA A 185 -24.39 -1.12 -30.54
N TRP A 186 -24.70 -2.35 -30.97
CA TRP A 186 -25.59 -3.26 -30.25
C TRP A 186 -25.04 -4.68 -30.24
N GLU A 187 -23.77 -4.88 -29.85
CA GLU A 187 -23.29 -6.25 -29.56
C GLU A 187 -21.98 -6.34 -28.76
N GLU A 188 -21.72 -5.45 -27.78
CA GLU A 188 -20.46 -5.57 -27.03
C GLU A 188 -20.52 -5.26 -25.52
N SER A 189 -21.71 -5.16 -24.93
CA SER A 189 -21.88 -5.10 -23.46
C SER A 189 -22.05 -6.47 -22.78
N SER A 190 -21.99 -7.57 -23.54
CA SER A 190 -22.33 -8.92 -23.02
C SER A 190 -21.12 -9.82 -22.72
N LYS A 191 -19.86 -9.34 -22.84
CA LYS A 191 -18.66 -10.17 -22.63
C LYS A 191 -17.73 -9.75 -21.49
N GLU A 192 -17.85 -8.54 -20.95
CA GLU A 192 -17.03 -8.10 -19.80
C GLU A 192 -17.47 -8.70 -18.45
N LEU A 193 -18.62 -9.39 -18.41
CA LEU A 193 -19.23 -9.94 -17.20
C LEU A 193 -18.68 -11.30 -16.72
N SER A 194 -17.65 -11.85 -17.37
CA SER A 194 -17.06 -13.14 -17.01
C SER A 194 -15.64 -13.08 -16.43
N VAL A 195 -15.01 -11.89 -16.38
CA VAL A 195 -13.58 -11.75 -16.01
C VAL A 195 -13.38 -11.22 -14.58
N LEU A 196 -14.41 -10.69 -13.92
CA LEU A 196 -14.31 -10.05 -12.60
C LEU A 196 -14.50 -10.99 -11.38
N LEU A 197 -14.67 -12.30 -11.58
CA LEU A 197 -15.01 -13.25 -10.50
C LEU A 197 -13.86 -14.17 -10.01
N ALA A 198 -12.61 -13.90 -10.37
CA ALA A 198 -11.48 -14.76 -9.98
C ALA A 198 -10.27 -13.99 -9.45
N CYS A 199 -10.41 -13.29 -8.32
CA CYS A 199 -9.26 -12.75 -7.58
C CYS A 199 -9.35 -13.03 -6.08
N ASN A 200 -9.32 -14.32 -5.72
CA ASN A 200 -8.88 -14.75 -4.38
C ASN A 200 -7.34 -14.69 -4.30
N GLN A 201 -6.80 -13.49 -4.07
CA GLN A 201 -5.38 -13.24 -3.86
C GLN A 201 -4.92 -13.60 -2.43
N LEU A 202 -4.88 -14.89 -2.09
CA LEU A 202 -4.11 -15.38 -0.93
C LEU A 202 -3.33 -16.69 -1.20
N ASP A 203 -3.55 -17.32 -2.36
CA ASP A 203 -2.97 -18.62 -2.69
C ASP A 203 -1.71 -18.55 -3.59
N SER A 204 -1.60 -17.49 -4.39
CA SER A 204 -0.48 -17.27 -5.32
C SER A 204 0.82 -16.91 -4.60
N TYR A 205 0.76 -16.20 -3.46
CA TYR A 205 1.95 -15.89 -2.65
C TYR A 205 2.50 -17.14 -1.92
N ARG A 206 1.63 -18.10 -1.54
CA ARG A 206 2.03 -19.37 -0.91
C ARG A 206 2.58 -20.39 -1.92
N ARG A 207 2.12 -20.37 -3.19
CA ARG A 207 2.60 -21.28 -4.24
C ARG A 207 3.98 -20.90 -4.78
N VAL A 208 4.30 -19.61 -4.91
CA VAL A 208 5.66 -19.16 -5.29
C VAL A 208 6.68 -19.56 -4.22
N LYS A 209 6.33 -19.41 -2.93
CA LYS A 209 7.19 -19.81 -1.79
C LYS A 209 7.42 -21.32 -1.70
N ARG A 210 6.48 -22.15 -2.21
CA ARG A 210 6.61 -23.63 -2.28
C ARG A 210 7.35 -24.12 -3.53
N LYS A 211 7.16 -23.49 -4.71
CA LYS A 211 7.91 -23.83 -5.93
C LYS A 211 9.39 -23.40 -5.85
N GLN A 212 9.69 -22.23 -5.29
CA GLN A 212 11.09 -21.82 -5.07
C GLN A 212 11.81 -22.70 -4.04
N ARG A 213 11.14 -23.15 -2.96
CA ARG A 213 11.72 -24.09 -1.98
C ARG A 213 12.07 -25.47 -2.55
N LYS A 214 11.34 -25.96 -3.54
CA LYS A 214 11.62 -27.27 -4.18
C LYS A 214 12.75 -27.20 -5.21
N ASN A 215 12.90 -26.09 -5.92
CA ASN A 215 14.02 -25.91 -6.87
C ASN A 215 15.34 -25.52 -6.17
N PHE A 216 15.30 -24.82 -5.02
CA PHE A 216 16.49 -24.50 -4.24
C PHE A 216 17.13 -25.71 -3.54
N ARG A 217 16.39 -26.81 -3.30
CA ARG A 217 16.95 -28.03 -2.69
C ARG A 217 17.80 -28.87 -3.64
N LYS A 218 17.73 -28.63 -4.96
CA LYS A 218 18.44 -29.44 -5.98
C LYS A 218 19.72 -28.81 -6.54
N ARG A 219 20.06 -27.57 -6.17
CA ARG A 219 21.35 -26.96 -6.54
C ARG A 219 22.20 -26.78 -5.28
N LYS A 220 23.17 -27.66 -5.11
CA LYS A 220 24.29 -27.49 -4.18
C LYS A 220 25.08 -26.30 -4.71
N ILE A 221 24.80 -25.10 -4.20
CA ILE A 221 25.63 -23.92 -4.47
C ILE A 221 26.90 -24.16 -3.66
N ILE A 222 27.94 -24.63 -4.35
CA ILE A 222 29.30 -24.61 -3.82
C ILE A 222 29.70 -23.13 -3.87
N LEU A 223 29.80 -22.50 -2.70
CA LEU A 223 30.44 -21.19 -2.60
C LEU A 223 31.92 -21.35 -2.92
N PRO A 224 32.50 -20.58 -3.85
CA PRO A 224 33.95 -20.59 -4.09
C PRO A 224 34.73 -20.00 -2.90
N ASP A 225 35.98 -20.43 -2.80
CA ASP A 225 36.99 -20.17 -1.76
C ASP A 225 37.26 -18.65 -1.52
N PRO A 226 37.74 -18.22 -0.33
CA PRO A 226 37.57 -16.88 0.19
C PRO A 226 38.72 -15.95 -0.21
N ASP A 227 38.46 -15.09 -1.19
CA ASP A 227 39.16 -13.81 -1.32
C ASP A 227 38.17 -12.69 -0.93
N ARG A 228 37.92 -12.59 0.39
CA ARG A 228 36.81 -11.81 0.99
C ARG A 228 36.84 -10.33 0.65
N ASP A 229 38.02 -9.74 0.49
CA ASP A 229 38.13 -8.30 0.24
C ASP A 229 38.03 -7.96 -1.25
N ARG A 230 38.33 -8.92 -2.14
CA ARG A 230 38.23 -8.77 -3.59
C ARG A 230 36.77 -8.84 -4.06
N LEU A 231 36.01 -9.82 -3.56
CA LEU A 231 34.58 -9.95 -3.86
C LEU A 231 33.73 -8.84 -3.24
N VAL A 232 34.17 -8.24 -2.13
CA VAL A 232 33.48 -7.12 -1.49
C VAL A 232 33.77 -5.80 -2.21
N LYS A 233 35.01 -5.59 -2.67
CA LYS A 233 35.32 -4.49 -3.60
C LYS A 233 34.61 -4.67 -4.93
N GLU A 234 34.59 -5.87 -5.51
CA GLU A 234 33.79 -6.17 -6.70
C GLU A 234 32.29 -6.08 -6.45
N ALA A 235 31.81 -6.18 -5.21
CA ALA A 235 30.40 -5.99 -4.84
C ALA A 235 30.02 -4.49 -4.68
N GLU A 236 30.97 -3.64 -4.27
CA GLU A 236 30.82 -2.17 -4.23
C GLU A 236 31.08 -1.52 -5.60
N GLU A 237 32.03 -2.06 -6.37
CA GLU A 237 32.30 -1.77 -7.79
C GLU A 237 31.42 -2.63 -8.71
N LEU A 238 30.53 -3.46 -8.15
CA LEU A 238 29.56 -4.19 -8.94
C LEU A 238 28.66 -3.12 -9.51
N ASN A 239 28.89 -2.92 -10.78
CA ASN A 239 28.20 -2.08 -11.73
C ASN A 239 26.70 -2.45 -11.79
N VAL A 240 25.97 -2.69 -10.69
CA VAL A 240 24.56 -3.16 -10.68
C VAL A 240 23.67 -2.19 -11.46
N GLU A 241 24.04 -0.91 -11.46
CA GLU A 241 23.41 0.12 -12.30
C GLU A 241 23.52 -0.21 -13.80
N LEU A 242 24.64 -0.78 -14.25
CA LEU A 242 24.88 -1.11 -15.65
C LEU A 242 23.93 -2.19 -16.20
N PRO A 243 23.75 -3.37 -15.56
CA PRO A 243 22.71 -4.33 -15.92
C PRO A 243 21.30 -3.74 -15.86
N ILE A 244 20.99 -2.90 -14.86
CA ILE A 244 19.66 -2.27 -14.77
C ILE A 244 19.40 -1.35 -15.98
N VAL A 245 20.34 -0.45 -16.30
CA VAL A 245 20.21 0.50 -17.42
C VAL A 245 20.22 -0.22 -18.78
N ARG A 246 20.82 -1.42 -18.86
CA ARG A 246 20.77 -2.30 -20.05
C ARG A 246 19.40 -2.92 -20.31
N MET A 247 18.51 -2.95 -19.31
CA MET A 247 17.21 -3.61 -19.45
C MET A 247 16.27 -2.85 -20.41
N PRO A 248 15.43 -3.57 -21.17
CA PRO A 248 14.50 -2.93 -22.09
C PRO A 248 13.36 -2.24 -21.32
N MET A 249 12.70 -1.24 -21.92
CA MET A 249 11.61 -0.49 -21.28
C MET A 249 10.50 -1.40 -20.71
N SER A 250 10.14 -2.46 -21.43
CA SER A 250 9.18 -3.48 -20.98
C SER A 250 9.52 -4.17 -19.64
N TRP A 251 10.78 -4.12 -19.20
CA TRP A 251 11.19 -4.63 -17.90
C TRP A 251 10.84 -3.65 -16.77
N PHE A 252 10.91 -2.34 -17.03
CA PHE A 252 10.52 -1.26 -16.11
C PHE A 252 9.01 -1.09 -16.00
N ASP A 253 8.25 -1.46 -17.04
CA ASP A 253 6.78 -1.46 -17.01
C ASP A 253 6.19 -2.46 -15.99
N LYS A 254 6.99 -3.42 -15.52
CA LYS A 254 6.57 -4.35 -14.47
C LYS A 254 6.53 -3.64 -13.12
N GLU A 255 5.42 -3.74 -12.39
CA GLU A 255 5.30 -3.20 -11.02
C GLU A 255 6.38 -3.73 -10.06
N CYS A 256 6.93 -4.92 -10.30
CA CYS A 256 8.02 -5.47 -9.48
C CYS A 256 9.35 -4.73 -9.66
N ASN A 257 9.49 -3.93 -10.73
CA ASN A 257 10.68 -3.22 -11.14
C ASN A 257 10.43 -1.70 -11.21
N SER A 258 9.48 -1.20 -10.42
CA SER A 258 9.28 0.24 -10.31
C SER A 258 10.56 0.94 -9.79
N PRO A 259 10.83 2.18 -10.20
CA PRO A 259 12.04 2.91 -9.80
C PRO A 259 12.22 2.94 -8.27
N SER A 260 11.14 3.15 -7.51
CA SER A 260 11.17 3.15 -6.05
C SER A 260 11.56 1.80 -5.46
N ARG A 261 11.11 0.68 -6.06
CA ARG A 261 11.46 -0.67 -5.61
C ARG A 261 12.91 -1.01 -5.95
N ILE A 262 13.40 -0.62 -7.12
CA ILE A 262 14.80 -0.82 -7.51
C ILE A 262 15.72 0.00 -6.60
N SER A 263 15.41 1.28 -6.37
CA SER A 263 16.16 2.14 -5.45
C SER A 263 16.19 1.56 -4.04
N THR A 264 15.05 1.08 -3.53
CA THR A 264 14.98 0.42 -2.22
C THR A 264 15.82 -0.85 -2.17
N ARG A 265 15.82 -1.67 -3.23
CA ARG A 265 16.65 -2.89 -3.31
C ARG A 265 18.14 -2.53 -3.29
N LEU A 266 18.56 -1.55 -4.09
CA LEU A 266 19.97 -1.15 -4.15
C LEU A 266 20.44 -0.57 -2.81
N ALA A 267 19.64 0.30 -2.20
CA ALA A 267 19.97 0.92 -0.92
C ALA A 267 19.92 -0.03 0.28
N ARG A 268 19.02 -1.03 0.28
CA ARG A 268 18.82 -1.93 1.43
C ARG A 268 19.46 -3.30 1.25
N ASP A 269 19.22 -3.95 0.13
CA ASP A 269 19.55 -5.37 -0.05
C ASP A 269 21.06 -5.55 -0.26
N ALA A 270 21.75 -4.63 -0.96
CA ALA A 270 23.19 -4.72 -1.16
C ALA A 270 24.01 -4.61 0.15
N PRO A 271 23.76 -3.61 1.04
CA PRO A 271 24.40 -3.58 2.35
C PRO A 271 24.10 -4.81 3.22
N MET A 272 22.90 -5.39 3.12
CA MET A 272 22.54 -6.60 3.87
C MET A 272 23.37 -7.82 3.46
N VAL A 273 23.71 -7.96 2.18
CA VAL A 273 24.62 -9.01 1.70
C VAL A 273 26.01 -8.83 2.28
N LYS A 274 26.54 -7.60 2.23
CA LYS A 274 27.85 -7.25 2.82
C LYS A 274 27.91 -7.52 4.33
N ALA A 275 26.87 -7.12 5.06
CA ALA A 275 26.77 -7.31 6.50
C ALA A 275 26.79 -8.79 6.93
N ALA A 276 26.32 -9.70 6.08
CA ALA A 276 26.35 -11.14 6.35
C ALA A 276 27.73 -11.79 6.14
N ALA A 277 28.55 -11.26 5.23
CA ALA A 277 29.89 -11.78 4.94
C ALA A 277 30.99 -11.22 5.87
N GLY A 278 30.71 -10.14 6.59
CA GLY A 278 31.66 -9.43 7.45
C GLY A 278 31.81 -9.99 8.87
N HIS A 279 31.85 -9.07 9.85
CA HIS A 279 32.10 -9.35 11.28
C HIS A 279 31.24 -10.48 11.86
N ARG A 280 29.97 -10.58 11.43
CA ARG A 280 29.01 -11.57 11.97
C ARG A 280 29.41 -13.02 11.67
N LEU A 281 30.02 -13.26 10.51
CA LEU A 281 30.54 -14.58 10.15
C LEU A 281 31.77 -14.93 11.03
N ALA A 282 32.61 -13.95 11.35
CA ALA A 282 33.72 -14.13 12.27
C ALA A 282 33.25 -14.45 13.69
N VAL A 283 32.22 -13.75 14.19
CA VAL A 283 31.58 -14.06 15.49
C VAL A 283 31.01 -15.48 15.50
N THR A 284 30.33 -15.91 14.44
CA THR A 284 29.77 -17.27 14.35
C THR A 284 30.86 -18.35 14.38
N LEU A 285 31.96 -18.13 13.65
CA LEU A 285 33.11 -19.03 13.67
C LEU A 285 33.77 -19.06 15.06
N SER A 286 33.98 -17.89 15.67
CA SER A 286 34.48 -17.76 17.04
C SER A 286 33.58 -18.49 18.05
N SER A 287 32.26 -18.37 17.90
CA SER A 287 31.30 -19.10 18.74
C SER A 287 31.46 -20.62 18.59
N PHE A 288 31.67 -21.12 17.37
CA PHE A 288 31.90 -22.55 17.15
C PHE A 288 33.18 -23.04 17.83
N VAL A 289 34.27 -22.30 17.68
CA VAL A 289 35.56 -22.61 18.35
C VAL A 289 35.42 -22.54 19.88
N THR A 290 34.68 -21.55 20.39
CA THR A 290 34.45 -21.39 21.84
C THR A 290 33.64 -22.54 22.40
N VAL A 291 32.58 -22.97 21.70
CA VAL A 291 31.73 -24.10 22.10
C VAL A 291 32.54 -25.40 22.12
N THR A 292 33.32 -25.67 21.07
CA THR A 292 34.13 -26.91 21.01
C THR A 292 35.19 -26.93 22.10
N ALA A 293 35.96 -25.84 22.26
CA ALA A 293 36.97 -25.73 23.31
C ALA A 293 36.35 -25.86 24.71
N ALA A 294 35.20 -25.22 24.98
CA ALA A 294 34.49 -25.32 26.25
C ALA A 294 34.05 -26.75 26.59
N ILE A 295 33.58 -27.52 25.59
CA ILE A 295 33.23 -28.92 25.78
C ILE A 295 34.48 -29.74 26.10
N PHE A 296 35.58 -29.60 25.33
CA PHE A 296 36.81 -30.34 25.58
C PHE A 296 37.40 -30.05 26.97
N ILE A 297 37.50 -28.79 27.36
CA ILE A 297 37.99 -28.37 28.69
C ILE A 297 37.11 -28.98 29.78
N SER A 298 35.80 -28.92 29.62
CA SER A 298 34.84 -29.43 30.60
C SER A 298 34.94 -30.94 30.80
N PHE A 299 35.03 -31.72 29.73
CA PHE A 299 35.18 -33.18 29.82
C PHE A 299 36.56 -33.60 30.31
N TYR A 300 37.61 -32.84 30.01
CA TYR A 300 38.97 -33.14 30.49
C TYR A 300 39.12 -32.90 32.00
N PHE A 301 38.66 -31.77 32.53
CA PHE A 301 38.86 -31.43 33.95
C PHE A 301 37.78 -31.98 34.89
N GLY A 302 36.61 -32.38 34.38
CA GLY A 302 35.52 -32.86 35.23
C GLY A 302 34.31 -33.36 34.44
N TRP A 303 34.43 -34.53 33.82
CA TRP A 303 33.36 -35.14 33.02
C TRP A 303 32.05 -35.36 33.81
N GLN A 304 32.13 -35.69 35.10
CA GLN A 304 30.95 -35.92 35.95
C GLN A 304 30.10 -34.66 36.12
N LEU A 305 30.75 -33.53 36.46
CA LEU A 305 30.10 -32.23 36.57
C LEU A 305 29.63 -31.73 35.19
N ALA A 306 30.44 -31.93 34.15
CA ALA A 306 30.09 -31.55 32.78
C ALA A 306 28.79 -32.22 32.30
N LEU A 307 28.58 -33.50 32.61
CA LEU A 307 27.35 -34.23 32.26
C LEU A 307 26.11 -33.66 32.97
N VAL A 308 26.23 -33.27 34.24
CA VAL A 308 25.12 -32.67 35.01
C VAL A 308 24.71 -31.33 34.38
N ILE A 309 25.68 -30.47 34.08
CA ILE A 309 25.41 -29.17 33.46
C ILE A 309 24.84 -29.36 32.04
N LEU A 310 25.39 -30.29 31.26
CA LEU A 310 24.91 -30.61 29.92
C LEU A 310 23.48 -31.19 29.94
N GLY A 311 23.13 -31.96 30.96
CA GLY A 311 21.78 -32.47 31.20
C GLY A 311 20.76 -31.37 31.51
N GLY A 312 21.19 -30.23 32.05
CA GLY A 312 20.35 -29.03 32.23
C GLY A 312 20.09 -28.25 30.93
N PHE A 313 20.91 -28.46 29.90
CA PHE A 313 20.85 -27.69 28.66
C PHE A 313 19.54 -27.87 27.87
N PRO A 314 18.98 -29.09 27.71
CA PRO A 314 17.65 -29.28 27.10
C PRO A 314 16.54 -28.52 27.82
N ILE A 315 16.60 -28.42 29.16
CA ILE A 315 15.61 -27.71 29.98
C ILE A 315 15.69 -26.21 29.70
N LEU A 316 16.91 -25.66 29.68
CA LEU A 316 17.17 -24.25 29.35
C LEU A 316 16.73 -23.91 27.91
N MET A 317 17.03 -24.79 26.94
CA MET A 317 16.58 -24.60 25.56
C MET A 317 15.06 -24.66 25.43
N PHE A 318 14.41 -25.55 26.19
CA PHE A 318 12.96 -25.65 26.21
C PHE A 318 12.29 -24.40 26.82
N SER A 319 12.79 -23.91 27.97
CA SER A 319 12.25 -22.70 28.61
C SER A 319 12.42 -21.46 27.72
N GLY A 320 13.61 -21.28 27.12
CA GLY A 320 13.87 -20.20 26.17
C GLY A 320 13.01 -20.31 24.89
N TYR A 321 12.77 -21.53 24.40
CA TYR A 321 11.88 -21.76 23.26
C TYR A 321 10.43 -21.32 23.58
N VAL A 322 9.90 -21.71 24.74
CA VAL A 322 8.55 -21.31 25.18
C VAL A 322 8.45 -19.79 25.27
N GLN A 323 9.42 -19.12 25.90
CA GLN A 323 9.49 -17.66 26.01
C GLN A 323 9.45 -16.98 24.62
N VAL A 324 10.30 -17.42 23.68
CA VAL A 324 10.34 -16.86 22.32
C VAL A 324 9.03 -17.12 21.56
N GLN A 325 8.37 -18.27 21.77
CA GLN A 325 7.09 -18.56 21.12
C GLN A 325 5.95 -17.70 21.66
N VAL A 326 5.89 -17.47 22.98
CA VAL A 326 4.92 -16.56 23.60
C VAL A 326 5.08 -15.16 23.00
N GLN A 327 6.31 -14.64 22.93
CA GLN A 327 6.59 -13.32 22.36
C GLN A 327 6.19 -13.22 20.89
N LYS A 328 6.53 -14.22 20.06
CA LYS A 328 6.15 -14.24 18.63
C LYS A 328 4.64 -14.37 18.43
N SER A 329 3.95 -15.09 19.31
CA SER A 329 2.50 -15.24 19.25
C SER A 329 1.80 -13.91 19.57
N GLY A 330 2.25 -13.20 20.61
CA GLY A 330 1.78 -11.85 20.95
C GLY A 330 1.95 -10.87 19.78
N GLN A 331 3.18 -10.76 19.24
CA GLN A 331 3.49 -9.86 18.12
C GLN A 331 2.59 -10.06 16.89
N LYS A 332 2.21 -11.31 16.57
CA LYS A 332 1.32 -11.59 15.43
C LYS A 332 -0.11 -11.11 15.67
N LYS A 333 -0.61 -11.28 16.90
CA LYS A 333 -1.95 -10.81 17.27
C LYS A 333 -2.01 -9.29 17.28
N ASP A 334 -1.00 -8.65 17.88
CA ASP A 334 -0.89 -7.20 17.94
C ASP A 334 -0.84 -6.60 16.53
N ALA A 335 -0.04 -7.18 15.64
CA ALA A 335 0.04 -6.76 14.25
C ALA A 335 -1.30 -6.87 13.50
N ALA A 336 -2.09 -7.92 13.77
CA ALA A 336 -3.41 -8.09 13.15
C ALA A 336 -4.44 -7.07 13.67
N MET A 337 -4.48 -6.84 14.99
CA MET A 337 -5.38 -5.84 15.59
C MET A 337 -5.01 -4.40 15.19
N MET A 338 -3.72 -4.12 15.03
CA MET A 338 -3.22 -2.81 14.61
C MET A 338 -3.52 -2.50 13.14
N GLU A 339 -3.77 -3.51 12.31
CA GLU A 339 -4.13 -3.30 10.90
C GLU A 339 -5.46 -2.53 10.76
N ASP A 340 -6.50 -2.94 11.49
CA ASP A 340 -7.82 -2.32 11.37
C ASP A 340 -7.86 -0.92 12.00
N ALA A 341 -7.20 -0.72 13.15
CA ALA A 341 -7.03 0.61 13.75
C ALA A 341 -6.21 1.53 12.83
N GLY A 342 -5.11 1.01 12.27
CA GLY A 342 -4.27 1.73 11.31
C GLY A 342 -5.04 2.10 10.03
N ARG A 343 -5.92 1.22 9.54
CA ARG A 343 -6.78 1.49 8.39
C ARG A 343 -7.76 2.63 8.68
N CYS A 344 -8.43 2.59 9.83
CA CYS A 344 -9.34 3.66 10.27
C CYS A 344 -8.62 5.03 10.34
N ALA A 345 -7.44 5.06 10.94
CA ALA A 345 -6.63 6.27 11.04
C ALA A 345 -6.17 6.78 9.66
N ASN A 346 -5.67 5.89 8.80
CA ASN A 346 -5.22 6.26 7.47
C ASN A 346 -6.37 6.81 6.62
N GLU A 347 -7.55 6.21 6.70
CA GLU A 347 -8.75 6.68 6.03
C GLU A 347 -9.18 8.09 6.49
N ALA A 348 -9.16 8.34 7.80
CA ALA A 348 -9.49 9.65 8.35
C ALA A 348 -8.48 10.74 7.92
N ILE A 349 -7.18 10.42 7.93
CA ILE A 349 -6.11 11.36 7.61
C ILE A 349 -6.05 11.64 6.10
N ALA A 350 -6.12 10.60 5.26
CA ALA A 350 -6.11 10.75 3.81
C ALA A 350 -7.27 11.62 3.32
N ASN A 351 -8.41 11.54 4.02
CA ASN A 351 -9.63 12.27 3.69
C ASN A 351 -9.95 13.39 4.69
N VAL A 352 -8.93 13.97 5.34
CA VAL A 352 -9.10 14.94 6.44
C VAL A 352 -9.98 16.13 6.07
N ARG A 353 -9.90 16.61 4.81
CA ARG A 353 -10.75 17.71 4.32
C ARG A 353 -12.23 17.36 4.36
N THR A 354 -12.58 16.12 4.02
CA THR A 354 -13.94 15.59 4.05
C THR A 354 -14.40 15.31 5.48
N VAL A 355 -13.53 14.74 6.31
CA VAL A 355 -13.82 14.50 7.73
C VAL A 355 -14.12 15.81 8.45
N GLN A 356 -13.29 16.84 8.24
CA GLN A 356 -13.45 18.14 8.87
C GLN A 356 -14.62 18.95 8.30
N SER A 357 -14.93 18.86 7.01
CA SER A 357 -16.05 19.61 6.43
C SER A 357 -17.40 19.11 6.93
N ILE A 358 -17.51 17.82 7.24
CA ILE A 358 -18.74 17.17 7.73
C ILE A 358 -18.81 17.16 9.27
N GLY A 359 -17.69 17.36 9.97
CA GLY A 359 -17.64 17.36 11.43
C GLY A 359 -17.53 15.96 12.05
N LEU A 360 -16.88 15.03 11.35
CA LEU A 360 -16.77 13.62 11.74
C LEU A 360 -15.59 13.31 12.66
N GLU A 361 -14.82 14.31 13.11
CA GLU A 361 -13.56 14.10 13.84
C GLU A 361 -13.76 13.24 15.09
N SER A 362 -14.81 13.53 15.88
CA SER A 362 -15.11 12.80 17.11
C SER A 362 -15.47 11.33 16.83
N ILE A 363 -16.19 11.06 15.74
CA ILE A 363 -16.66 9.72 15.38
C ILE A 363 -15.48 8.83 15.00
N PHE A 364 -14.58 9.35 14.16
CA PHE A 364 -13.35 8.63 13.82
C PHE A 364 -12.45 8.43 15.04
N CYS A 365 -12.36 9.41 15.95
CA CYS A 365 -11.62 9.24 17.20
C CYS A 365 -12.20 8.13 18.07
N THR A 366 -13.52 8.15 18.33
CA THR A 366 -14.20 7.12 19.12
C THR A 366 -14.03 5.75 18.49
N LYS A 367 -14.28 5.61 17.18
CA LYS A 367 -14.09 4.37 16.44
C LYS A 367 -12.65 3.85 16.52
N TYR A 368 -11.67 4.74 16.44
CA TYR A 368 -10.26 4.37 16.61
C TYR A 368 -9.97 3.84 18.02
N PHE A 369 -10.50 4.48 19.08
CA PHE A 369 -10.37 4.00 20.45
C PHE A 369 -11.07 2.65 20.67
N GLU A 370 -12.27 2.45 20.10
CA GLU A 370 -12.98 1.17 20.15
C GLU A 370 -12.18 0.03 19.50
N LEU A 371 -11.53 0.31 18.35
CA LEU A 371 -10.67 -0.66 17.67
C LEU A 371 -9.39 -0.97 18.46
N LEU A 372 -8.88 -0.02 19.26
CA LEU A 372 -7.71 -0.22 20.11
C LEU A 372 -8.04 -0.91 21.45
N TYR A 373 -9.28 -0.86 21.91
CA TYR A 373 -9.65 -1.41 23.22
C TYR A 373 -9.38 -2.92 23.38
N PRO A 374 -9.69 -3.79 22.39
CA PRO A 374 -9.31 -5.20 22.46
C PRO A 374 -7.80 -5.42 22.53
N MET A 375 -7.02 -4.60 21.81
CA MET A 375 -5.55 -4.63 21.85
C MET A 375 -5.04 -4.26 23.24
N TYR A 376 -5.64 -3.24 23.89
CA TYR A 376 -5.28 -2.84 25.23
C TYR A 376 -5.46 -3.97 26.27
N ILE A 377 -6.60 -4.67 26.22
CA ILE A 377 -6.86 -5.81 27.12
C ILE A 377 -5.90 -6.98 26.81
N GLU A 378 -5.73 -7.30 25.52
CA GLU A 378 -4.83 -8.39 25.13
C GLU A 378 -3.38 -8.09 25.51
N ALA A 379 -2.92 -6.84 25.40
CA ALA A 379 -1.59 -6.42 25.80
C ALA A 379 -1.36 -6.66 27.31
N HIS A 380 -2.34 -6.36 28.16
CA HIS A 380 -2.25 -6.67 29.60
C HIS A 380 -2.16 -8.16 29.86
N ARG A 381 -2.98 -8.97 29.17
CA ARG A 381 -2.92 -10.44 29.29
C ARG A 381 -1.59 -10.99 28.79
N GLN A 382 -1.09 -10.49 27.66
CA GLN A 382 0.19 -10.89 27.09
C GLN A 382 1.35 -10.49 28.01
N ALA A 383 1.28 -9.32 28.67
CA ALA A 383 2.29 -8.91 29.63
C ALA A 383 2.42 -9.91 30.80
N LEU A 384 1.30 -10.43 31.32
CA LEU A 384 1.31 -11.43 32.38
C LEU A 384 1.85 -12.79 31.90
N ILE A 385 1.40 -13.27 30.73
CA ILE A 385 1.86 -14.54 30.15
C ILE A 385 3.37 -14.46 29.81
N TYR A 386 3.80 -13.35 29.22
CA TYR A 386 5.21 -13.12 28.92
C TYR A 386 6.04 -12.98 30.19
N GLY A 387 5.58 -12.21 31.17
CA GLY A 387 6.27 -12.02 32.45
C GLY A 387 6.48 -13.33 33.20
N THR A 388 5.47 -14.20 33.23
CA THR A 388 5.58 -15.54 33.84
C THR A 388 6.51 -16.47 33.07
N ALA A 389 6.43 -16.50 31.73
CA ALA A 389 7.35 -17.27 30.90
C ALA A 389 8.80 -16.78 31.03
N PHE A 390 9.01 -15.46 31.11
CA PHE A 390 10.31 -14.85 31.33
C PHE A 390 10.88 -15.23 32.70
N ALA A 391 10.10 -15.05 33.77
CA ALA A 391 10.51 -15.40 35.13
C ALA A 391 10.84 -16.89 35.27
N PHE A 392 10.06 -17.77 34.63
CA PHE A 392 10.35 -19.20 34.59
C PHE A 392 11.67 -19.51 33.87
N SER A 393 11.91 -18.86 32.72
CA SER A 393 13.15 -19.03 31.94
C SER A 393 14.38 -18.60 32.74
N GLU A 394 14.32 -17.46 33.44
CA GLU A 394 15.39 -16.98 34.32
C GLU A 394 15.60 -17.89 35.54
N ALA A 395 14.52 -18.36 36.18
CA ALA A 395 14.60 -19.25 37.33
C ALA A 395 15.31 -20.57 37.00
N VAL A 396 15.08 -21.14 35.81
CA VAL A 396 15.75 -22.37 35.35
C VAL A 396 17.28 -22.18 35.33
N VAL A 397 17.78 -21.02 34.92
CA VAL A 397 19.23 -20.73 34.92
C VAL A 397 19.79 -20.79 36.34
N PHE A 398 19.13 -20.13 37.31
CA PHE A 398 19.56 -20.15 38.70
C PHE A 398 19.45 -21.53 39.36
N ILE A 399 18.44 -22.33 39.00
CA ILE A 399 18.31 -23.71 39.48
C ILE A 399 19.47 -24.57 38.97
N ILE A 400 19.82 -24.45 37.67
CA ILE A 400 20.98 -25.15 37.10
C ILE A 400 22.26 -24.73 37.82
N TYR A 401 22.43 -23.45 38.14
CA TYR A 401 23.60 -22.97 38.89
C TYR A 401 23.66 -23.57 40.29
N ALA A 402 22.56 -23.53 41.04
CA ALA A 402 22.48 -24.11 42.38
C ALA A 402 22.78 -25.61 42.37
N ALA A 403 22.20 -26.37 41.42
CA ALA A 403 22.46 -27.79 41.27
C ALA A 403 23.92 -28.08 40.92
N SER A 404 24.51 -27.28 40.02
CA SER A 404 25.90 -27.41 39.59
C SER A 404 26.87 -27.19 40.74
N PHE A 405 26.69 -26.13 41.54
CA PHE A 405 27.54 -25.87 42.69
C PHE A 405 27.31 -26.85 43.84
N ARG A 406 26.06 -27.29 44.08
CA ARG A 406 25.77 -28.31 45.10
C ARG A 406 26.45 -29.64 44.77
N TYR A 407 26.36 -30.07 43.51
CA TYR A 407 27.02 -31.29 43.05
C TYR A 407 28.55 -31.12 42.97
N GLY A 408 29.04 -29.97 42.51
CA GLY A 408 30.47 -29.64 42.53
C GLY A 408 31.07 -29.68 43.94
N ALA A 409 30.37 -29.13 44.94
CA ALA A 409 30.78 -29.21 46.34
C ALA A 409 30.80 -30.65 46.87
N TYR A 410 29.82 -31.47 46.47
CA TYR A 410 29.82 -32.90 46.79
C TYR A 410 31.03 -33.62 46.18
N LEU A 411 31.36 -33.36 44.91
CA LEU A 411 32.55 -33.95 44.25
C LEU A 411 33.88 -33.54 44.92
N ILE A 412 33.95 -32.33 45.48
CA ILE A 412 35.10 -31.88 46.28
C ILE A 412 35.16 -32.66 47.60
N SER A 413 34.02 -32.88 48.27
CA SER A 413 34.00 -33.58 49.57
C SER A 413 34.43 -35.04 49.52
N ILE A 414 34.36 -35.67 48.34
CA ILE A 414 34.80 -37.05 48.09
C ILE A 414 36.16 -37.11 47.37
N ASP A 415 36.89 -35.99 47.33
CA ASP A 415 38.22 -35.85 46.70
C ASP A 415 38.29 -36.27 45.21
N LEU A 416 37.16 -36.27 44.49
CA LEU A 416 37.13 -36.58 43.06
C LEU A 416 37.45 -35.36 42.18
N MET A 417 37.27 -34.14 42.68
CA MET A 417 37.57 -32.91 41.95
C MET A 417 38.15 -31.84 42.86
N SER A 418 39.11 -31.07 42.33
CA SER A 418 39.59 -29.85 42.99
C SER A 418 38.59 -28.70 42.83
N SER A 419 38.60 -27.75 43.77
CA SER A 419 37.78 -26.53 43.67
C SER A 419 38.06 -25.73 42.40
N SER A 420 39.33 -25.65 41.96
CA SER A 420 39.71 -25.01 40.70
C SER A 420 39.09 -25.70 39.48
N SER A 421 39.07 -27.04 39.46
CA SER A 421 38.46 -27.81 38.37
C SER A 421 36.96 -27.56 38.26
N VAL A 422 36.24 -27.44 39.39
CA VAL A 422 34.80 -27.14 39.42
C VAL A 422 34.51 -25.79 38.76
N TYR A 423 35.24 -24.73 39.14
CA TYR A 423 35.07 -23.41 38.52
C TYR A 423 35.42 -23.39 37.02
N ARG A 424 36.47 -24.11 36.60
CA ARG A 424 36.85 -24.21 35.18
C ARG A 424 35.73 -24.83 34.34
N VAL A 425 35.17 -25.96 34.79
CA VAL A 425 34.08 -26.65 34.10
C VAL A 425 32.82 -25.77 34.07
N PHE A 426 32.45 -25.18 35.20
CA PHE A 426 31.26 -24.32 35.30
C PHE A 426 31.34 -23.11 34.37
N PHE A 427 32.41 -22.32 34.44
CA PHE A 427 32.53 -21.10 33.64
C PHE A 427 32.76 -21.40 32.15
N ALA A 428 33.45 -22.50 31.81
CA ALA A 428 33.59 -22.91 30.41
C ALA A 428 32.21 -23.18 29.77
N ILE A 429 31.32 -23.90 30.45
CA ILE A 429 29.97 -24.20 29.94
C ILE A 429 29.06 -22.96 30.02
N ALA A 430 29.15 -22.15 31.08
CA ALA A 430 28.33 -20.94 31.22
C ALA A 430 28.59 -19.92 30.10
N PHE A 431 29.86 -19.66 29.75
CA PHE A 431 30.20 -18.74 28.66
C PHE A 431 29.94 -19.32 27.26
N CYS A 432 29.86 -20.65 27.15
CA CYS A 432 29.40 -21.32 25.94
C CYS A 432 27.95 -20.92 25.59
N ALA A 433 27.06 -20.82 26.59
CA ALA A 433 25.65 -20.43 26.36
C ALA A 433 25.53 -19.03 25.71
N VAL A 434 26.35 -18.06 26.14
CA VAL A 434 26.41 -16.72 25.54
C VAL A 434 26.87 -16.80 24.07
N SER A 435 27.89 -17.61 23.79
CA SER A 435 28.42 -17.82 22.43
C SER A 435 27.39 -18.46 21.50
N VAL A 436 26.61 -19.42 22.00
CA VAL A 436 25.48 -20.05 21.27
C VAL A 436 24.35 -19.03 21.04
N GLY A 437 24.04 -18.19 22.02
CA GLY A 437 23.07 -17.09 21.87
C GLY A 437 23.46 -16.14 20.74
N GLN A 438 24.72 -15.71 20.70
CA GLN A 438 25.24 -14.85 19.62
C GLN A 438 25.16 -15.53 18.24
N ALA A 439 25.54 -16.81 18.15
CA ALA A 439 25.47 -17.56 16.89
C ALA A 439 24.03 -17.78 16.40
N THR A 440 23.08 -18.07 17.30
CA THR A 440 21.67 -18.25 16.94
C THR A 440 21.01 -16.93 16.50
N SER A 441 21.44 -15.80 17.08
CA SER A 441 20.97 -14.47 16.72
C SER A 441 21.28 -14.07 15.27
N PHE A 442 22.32 -14.68 14.66
CA PHE A 442 22.73 -14.43 13.27
C PHE A 442 21.85 -15.14 12.23
N ILE A 443 21.20 -16.24 12.59
CA ILE A 443 20.45 -17.09 11.64
C ILE A 443 19.37 -16.31 10.85
N PRO A 444 18.54 -15.44 11.46
CA PRO A 444 17.54 -14.67 10.72
C PRO A 444 18.17 -13.74 9.68
N ASP A 445 19.27 -13.08 10.03
CA ASP A 445 19.90 -12.10 9.15
C ASP A 445 20.69 -12.76 8.03
N TYR A 446 21.32 -13.91 8.29
CA TYR A 446 21.88 -14.75 7.23
C TYR A 446 20.81 -15.19 6.22
N ASN A 447 19.63 -15.60 6.70
CA ASN A 447 18.52 -15.98 5.81
C ASN A 447 18.03 -14.80 4.97
N LYS A 448 17.94 -13.59 5.55
CA LYS A 448 17.57 -12.37 4.80
C LYS A 448 18.64 -12.01 3.77
N ALA A 449 19.91 -12.03 4.16
CA ALA A 449 21.03 -11.72 3.26
C ALA A 449 21.12 -12.72 2.10
N LYS A 450 20.88 -14.01 2.37
CA LYS A 450 20.82 -15.04 1.31
C LYS A 450 19.69 -14.76 0.30
N LEU A 451 18.53 -14.29 0.76
CA LEU A 451 17.43 -13.91 -0.12
C LEU A 451 17.76 -12.66 -0.93
N ALA A 452 18.31 -11.63 -0.29
CA ALA A 452 18.79 -10.40 -0.93
C ALA A 452 19.83 -10.69 -2.01
N ALA A 453 20.84 -11.50 -1.69
CA ALA A 453 21.86 -11.94 -2.63
C ALA A 453 21.23 -12.65 -3.83
N GLY A 454 20.27 -13.56 -3.60
CA GLY A 454 19.57 -14.25 -4.69
C GLY A 454 18.83 -13.31 -5.64
N LEU A 455 18.26 -12.21 -5.13
CA LEU A 455 17.60 -11.20 -5.97
C LEU A 455 18.61 -10.35 -6.75
N ILE A 456 19.70 -9.94 -6.12
CA ILE A 456 20.77 -9.16 -6.75
C ILE A 456 21.46 -9.99 -7.84
N PHE A 457 21.83 -11.23 -7.55
CA PHE A 457 22.43 -12.12 -8.55
C PHE A 457 21.47 -12.40 -9.71
N HIS A 458 20.18 -12.60 -9.44
CA HIS A 458 19.20 -12.73 -10.52
C HIS A 458 19.16 -11.47 -11.41
N LEU A 459 19.23 -10.28 -10.81
CA LEU A 459 19.22 -9.01 -11.55
C LEU A 459 20.46 -8.85 -12.44
N ILE A 460 21.64 -9.23 -11.93
CA ILE A 460 22.91 -9.15 -12.66
C ILE A 460 22.95 -10.18 -13.80
N GLU A 461 22.40 -11.38 -13.59
CA GLU A 461 22.38 -12.45 -14.57
C GLU A 461 21.27 -12.31 -15.63
N GLU A 462 20.29 -11.43 -15.42
CA GLU A 462 19.19 -11.21 -16.36
C GLU A 462 19.72 -10.54 -17.65
N LYS A 463 19.58 -11.23 -18.79
CA LYS A 463 20.02 -10.72 -20.09
C LYS A 463 18.93 -9.88 -20.74
N SER A 464 19.29 -8.68 -21.20
CA SER A 464 18.40 -7.83 -21.99
C SER A 464 18.12 -8.43 -23.37
N LYS A 465 16.86 -8.42 -23.79
CA LYS A 465 16.46 -8.81 -25.15
C LYS A 465 16.84 -7.75 -26.19
N ILE A 466 16.86 -6.48 -25.77
CA ILE A 466 17.17 -5.31 -26.60
C ILE A 466 18.25 -4.54 -25.82
N ASP A 467 19.51 -4.93 -26.01
CA ASP A 467 20.65 -4.35 -25.28
C ASP A 467 21.14 -3.07 -25.98
N PRO A 468 21.01 -1.88 -25.35
CA PRO A 468 21.47 -0.63 -25.94
C PRO A 468 23.00 -0.54 -26.05
N PHE A 469 23.74 -1.36 -25.31
CA PHE A 469 25.21 -1.40 -25.35
C PHE A 469 25.76 -2.52 -26.23
N ASN A 470 24.91 -3.19 -27.01
CA ASN A 470 25.36 -4.18 -27.98
C ASN A 470 26.17 -3.48 -29.09
N ALA A 471 27.43 -3.89 -29.27
CA ALA A 471 28.30 -3.32 -30.31
C ALA A 471 27.93 -3.76 -31.73
N GLY A 472 27.13 -4.83 -31.88
CA GLY A 472 26.67 -5.35 -33.17
C GLY A 472 25.57 -4.49 -33.84
N GLY A 473 25.20 -4.89 -35.05
CA GLY A 473 24.18 -4.22 -35.86
C GLY A 473 24.74 -3.34 -36.98
N LEU A 474 23.90 -3.02 -37.96
CA LEU A 474 24.25 -2.13 -39.07
C LEU A 474 24.20 -0.67 -38.58
N ARG A 475 25.18 0.15 -39.00
CA ARG A 475 25.23 1.59 -38.73
C ARG A 475 25.22 2.39 -40.04
N PRO A 476 24.12 2.34 -40.82
CA PRO A 476 24.04 3.07 -42.09
C PRO A 476 23.93 4.58 -41.86
N GLY A 477 24.36 5.37 -42.85
CA GLY A 477 24.04 6.79 -42.89
C GLY A 477 22.52 6.98 -43.09
N LEU A 478 21.88 7.76 -42.22
CA LEU A 478 20.43 7.96 -42.23
C LEU A 478 20.05 9.06 -43.24
N LYS A 479 19.17 8.73 -44.19
CA LYS A 479 18.55 9.71 -45.12
C LYS A 479 17.27 10.35 -44.58
N GLY A 480 16.69 9.78 -43.51
CA GLY A 480 15.49 10.30 -42.84
C GLY A 480 14.14 9.76 -43.34
N GLN A 481 14.12 8.81 -44.28
CA GLN A 481 12.88 8.14 -44.71
C GLN A 481 12.46 7.08 -43.68
N ILE A 482 11.20 7.09 -43.25
CA ILE A 482 10.65 6.16 -42.25
C ILE A 482 9.45 5.43 -42.85
N SER A 483 9.48 4.09 -42.86
CA SER A 483 8.39 3.26 -43.36
C SER A 483 7.94 2.24 -42.32
N PHE A 484 6.64 2.18 -42.05
CA PHE A 484 5.97 1.13 -41.29
C PHE A 484 5.27 0.21 -42.30
N SER A 485 5.43 -1.10 -42.15
CA SER A 485 4.82 -2.10 -43.04
C SER A 485 4.23 -3.23 -42.22
N ASP A 486 2.90 -3.32 -42.23
CA ASP A 486 2.09 -4.30 -41.50
C ASP A 486 2.53 -4.47 -40.04
N VAL A 487 2.70 -3.36 -39.31
CA VAL A 487 3.22 -3.40 -37.94
C VAL A 487 2.11 -3.81 -36.98
N HIS A 488 2.30 -4.95 -36.33
CA HIS A 488 1.48 -5.44 -35.23
C HIS A 488 2.23 -5.27 -33.91
N PHE A 489 1.59 -4.66 -32.92
CA PHE A 489 2.23 -4.41 -31.62
C PHE A 489 1.26 -4.62 -30.46
N ARG A 490 1.78 -5.25 -29.40
CA ARG A 490 1.10 -5.43 -28.11
C ARG A 490 2.06 -5.11 -26.98
N TYR A 491 1.58 -4.43 -25.96
CA TYR A 491 2.36 -4.24 -24.74
C TYR A 491 2.54 -5.57 -24.00
N PRO A 492 3.75 -5.95 -23.57
CA PRO A 492 3.98 -7.21 -22.86
C PRO A 492 3.17 -7.37 -21.56
N MET A 493 2.82 -6.26 -20.91
CA MET A 493 2.00 -6.24 -19.69
C MET A 493 0.50 -6.42 -19.95
N ARG A 494 0.04 -6.22 -21.20
CA ARG A 494 -1.35 -6.41 -21.64
C ARG A 494 -1.37 -7.26 -22.92
N PRO A 495 -1.03 -8.55 -22.84
CA PRO A 495 -0.85 -9.41 -24.01
C PRO A 495 -2.14 -9.64 -24.80
N ASP A 496 -3.29 -9.45 -24.16
CA ASP A 496 -4.62 -9.65 -24.74
C ASP A 496 -5.11 -8.42 -25.51
N THR A 497 -4.50 -7.24 -25.31
CA THR A 497 -4.91 -6.00 -25.98
C THR A 497 -3.98 -5.69 -27.15
N HIS A 498 -4.54 -5.71 -28.37
CA HIS A 498 -3.85 -5.24 -29.57
C HIS A 498 -3.94 -3.73 -29.71
N VAL A 499 -2.78 -3.06 -29.66
CA VAL A 499 -2.68 -1.60 -29.89
C VAL A 499 -2.51 -1.31 -31.38
N LEU A 500 -1.51 -1.91 -32.03
CA LEU A 500 -1.34 -1.79 -33.48
C LEU A 500 -1.79 -3.08 -34.17
N ARG A 501 -2.63 -2.93 -35.20
CA ARG A 501 -3.28 -4.01 -35.95
C ARG A 501 -2.95 -3.88 -37.45
N GLY A 502 -1.69 -4.05 -37.81
CA GLY A 502 -1.23 -3.97 -39.22
C GLY A 502 -1.03 -2.55 -39.73
N LEU A 503 -0.47 -1.67 -38.89
CA LEU A 503 -0.26 -0.27 -39.25
C LEU A 503 0.82 -0.13 -40.34
N SER A 504 0.49 0.55 -41.43
CA SER A 504 1.40 0.79 -42.57
C SER A 504 1.34 2.24 -43.03
N PHE A 505 2.50 2.90 -43.14
CA PHE A 505 2.64 4.25 -43.67
C PHE A 505 4.09 4.53 -44.07
N CYS A 506 4.34 5.55 -44.89
CA CYS A 506 5.67 6.01 -45.28
C CYS A 506 5.77 7.52 -45.12
N VAL A 507 6.88 8.01 -44.58
CA VAL A 507 7.17 9.44 -44.38
C VAL A 507 8.49 9.75 -45.06
N GLU A 508 8.46 10.74 -45.97
CA GLU A 508 9.64 11.19 -46.69
C GLU A 508 10.48 12.16 -45.86
N PRO A 509 11.80 12.29 -46.13
CA PRO A 509 12.66 13.24 -45.44
C PRO A 509 12.12 14.67 -45.51
N GLY A 510 11.97 15.32 -44.35
CA GLY A 510 11.45 16.69 -44.23
C GLY A 510 9.93 16.80 -44.15
N GLN A 511 9.18 15.70 -44.29
CA GLN A 511 7.74 15.69 -44.06
C GLN A 511 7.39 15.58 -42.57
N THR A 512 6.27 16.20 -42.17
CA THR A 512 5.70 16.08 -40.83
C THR A 512 4.49 15.15 -40.88
N LEU A 513 4.52 14.08 -40.08
CA LEU A 513 3.40 13.15 -39.92
C LEU A 513 2.60 13.50 -38.66
N ALA A 514 1.29 13.61 -38.79
CA ALA A 514 0.36 13.71 -37.65
C ALA A 514 -0.38 12.38 -37.47
N LEU A 515 -0.41 11.86 -36.24
CA LEU A 515 -1.21 10.70 -35.84
C LEU A 515 -2.29 11.18 -34.86
N THR A 516 -3.56 11.01 -35.24
CA THR A 516 -4.73 11.36 -34.42
C THR A 516 -5.66 10.16 -34.29
N GLY A 517 -6.40 10.08 -33.19
CA GLY A 517 -7.35 9.02 -32.93
C GLY A 517 -7.91 9.08 -31.50
N PRO A 518 -8.98 8.33 -31.21
CA PRO A 518 -9.57 8.25 -29.88
C PRO A 518 -8.56 7.69 -28.86
N SER A 519 -8.73 8.08 -27.59
CA SER A 519 -7.83 7.69 -26.49
C SER A 519 -7.66 6.17 -26.42
N GLY A 520 -6.42 5.68 -26.45
CA GLY A 520 -6.08 4.26 -26.46
C GLY A 520 -5.76 3.65 -27.83
N THR A 521 -6.00 4.37 -28.94
CA THR A 521 -5.75 3.87 -30.31
C THR A 521 -4.34 4.18 -30.83
N VAL A 522 -3.74 5.29 -30.39
CA VAL A 522 -2.40 5.76 -30.84
C VAL A 522 -1.39 5.83 -29.70
N ALA A 523 -1.86 6.15 -28.48
CA ALA A 523 -1.07 6.13 -27.25
C ALA A 523 -1.94 5.59 -26.11
N VAL A 524 -1.36 4.72 -25.30
CA VAL A 524 -1.92 4.29 -24.01
C VAL A 524 -1.06 4.98 -22.96
N ASN A 525 -1.66 5.88 -22.17
CA ASN A 525 -0.98 6.50 -21.01
C ASN A 525 -0.56 5.45 -19.98
#